data_AF-A0A1Y2HKQ0-F1
#
_entry.id   AF-A0A1Y2HKQ0-F1
#
_cell.length_a   1.000
_cell.length_b   1.000
_cell.length_c   1.000
_cell.angle_alpha   90.00
_cell.angle_beta   90.00
_cell.angle_gamma   90.00
#
_symmetry.space_group_name_H-M   'P 1'
#
loop_
_entity.id
_entity.type
_entity.pdbx_description
1 polymer ?
#
loop_
_entity_poly.entity_id
_entity_poly.type
_entity_poly.pdbx_seq_one_letter_code
_entity_poly.pdbx_strand_id
1 'polypeptide(L)'
;MAASNVHHPAAIRFLFRILDVDKVGYLSEHAVREYVNEVLNAAKMVGGGGGFEVKDIVNEVFDMARADQTKRIITLNDLLKCGVGGTIIRILVDVHGLSQYDQFLSSGG
;
A
#
# COMPACT_ATOMS: atom_id res chain seq x y z
N MET A 1 -6.44 -17.51 6.26
CA MET A 1 -6.40 -16.72 7.51
C MET A 1 -4.96 -16.28 7.73
N ALA A 2 -4.63 -15.03 7.39
CA ALA A 2 -3.32 -14.40 7.61
C ALA A 2 -3.40 -12.86 7.43
N ALA A 3 -4.39 -12.39 6.66
CA ALA A 3 -4.69 -10.97 6.45
C ALA A 3 -5.12 -10.22 7.74
N SER A 4 -5.53 -10.92 8.80
CA SER A 4 -6.04 -10.30 10.03
C SER A 4 -4.97 -9.60 10.87
N ASN A 5 -3.67 -9.95 10.73
CA ASN A 5 -2.64 -9.38 11.59
C ASN A 5 -2.05 -8.06 11.07
N VAL A 6 -2.13 -7.76 9.77
CA VAL A 6 -1.56 -6.53 9.17
C VAL A 6 -2.32 -5.27 9.58
N HIS A 7 -3.59 -5.39 9.94
CA HIS A 7 -4.40 -4.29 10.45
C HIS A 7 -4.11 -3.95 11.91
N HIS A 8 -3.41 -4.83 12.64
CA HIS A 8 -3.05 -4.54 14.02
C HIS A 8 -2.03 -3.39 14.08
N PRO A 9 -2.22 -2.36 14.93
CA PRO A 9 -1.34 -1.20 15.01
C PRO A 9 0.15 -1.52 15.18
N ALA A 10 0.46 -2.62 15.88
CA ALA A 10 1.86 -3.08 16.05
C ALA A 10 2.46 -3.60 14.73
N ALA A 11 1.67 -4.29 13.89
CA ALA A 11 2.12 -4.78 12.60
C ALA A 11 2.34 -3.61 11.62
N ILE A 12 1.40 -2.64 11.59
CA ILE A 12 1.56 -1.41 10.80
C ILE A 12 2.86 -0.69 11.20
N ARG A 13 3.11 -0.53 12.51
CA ARG A 13 4.35 0.06 13.03
C ARG A 13 5.61 -0.69 12.58
N PHE A 14 5.59 -2.01 12.67
CA PHE A 14 6.72 -2.85 12.29
C PHE A 14 7.01 -2.76 10.79
N LEU A 15 5.97 -2.90 9.95
CA LEU A 15 6.09 -2.88 8.50
C LEU A 15 6.45 -1.49 7.96
N PHE A 16 5.91 -0.43 8.56
CA PHE A 16 6.32 0.94 8.22
C PHE A 16 7.82 1.15 8.41
N ARG A 17 8.41 0.63 9.50
CA ARG A 17 9.87 0.73 9.71
C ARG A 17 10.71 -0.02 8.69
N ILE A 18 10.13 -1.05 8.06
CA ILE A 18 10.80 -1.78 6.97
C ILE A 18 10.72 -0.98 5.68
N LEU A 19 9.58 -0.33 5.41
CA LEU A 19 9.37 0.51 4.22
C LEU A 19 10.11 1.86 4.30
N ASP A 20 10.28 2.43 5.49
CA ASP A 20 11.05 3.65 5.73
C ASP A 20 12.55 3.32 5.84
N VAL A 21 13.13 2.87 4.72
CA VAL A 21 14.51 2.37 4.62
C VAL A 21 15.52 3.44 5.06
N ASP A 22 15.30 4.68 4.65
CA ASP A 22 16.15 5.82 4.98
C ASP A 22 15.94 6.36 6.41
N LYS A 23 14.94 5.83 7.14
CA LYS A 23 14.58 6.20 8.51
C LYS A 23 14.27 7.69 8.66
N VAL A 24 13.64 8.28 7.65
CA VAL A 24 13.28 9.71 7.62
C VAL A 24 11.95 9.98 8.33
N GLY A 25 11.20 8.93 8.69
CA GLY A 25 9.94 9.02 9.43
C GLY A 25 8.70 9.13 8.55
N TYR A 26 8.85 9.05 7.22
CA TYR A 26 7.76 9.12 6.25
C TYR A 26 8.12 8.39 4.94
N LEU A 27 7.11 7.98 4.19
CA LEU A 27 7.26 7.50 2.82
C LEU A 27 6.96 8.67 1.87
N SER A 28 7.92 9.02 1.01
CA SER A 28 7.71 10.03 -0.04
C SER A 28 6.92 9.45 -1.22
N GLU A 29 6.35 10.32 -2.05
CA GLU A 29 5.73 9.88 -3.30
C GLU A 29 6.68 9.09 -4.20
N HIS A 30 7.97 9.44 -4.19
CA HIS A 30 8.98 8.69 -4.93
C HIS A 30 9.10 7.25 -4.40
N ALA A 31 9.28 7.07 -3.09
CA ALA A 31 9.38 5.75 -2.47
C ALA A 31 8.10 4.92 -2.70
N VAL A 32 6.92 5.52 -2.51
CA VAL A 32 5.63 4.87 -2.77
C VAL A 32 5.52 4.41 -4.23
N ARG A 33 5.93 5.26 -5.18
CA ARG A 33 5.92 4.92 -6.60
C ARG A 33 6.87 3.78 -6.94
N GLU A 34 8.06 3.72 -6.33
CA GLU A 34 9.00 2.61 -6.51
C GLU A 34 8.40 1.28 -6.03
N TYR A 35 7.83 1.25 -4.81
CA TYR A 35 7.18 0.04 -4.30
C TYR A 35 6.01 -0.41 -5.18
N VAL A 36 5.15 0.52 -5.62
CA VAL A 36 4.03 0.20 -6.52
C VAL A 36 4.53 -0.33 -7.86
N ASN A 37 5.58 0.26 -8.43
CA ASN A 37 6.19 -0.23 -9.67
C ASN A 37 6.68 -1.67 -9.52
N GLU A 38 7.40 -1.97 -8.44
CA GLU A 38 7.94 -3.32 -8.18
C GLU A 38 6.82 -4.35 -8.01
N VAL A 39 5.81 -4.04 -7.18
CA VAL A 39 4.66 -4.92 -6.95
C VAL A 39 3.89 -5.17 -8.25
N LEU A 40 3.64 -4.12 -9.04
CA LEU A 40 2.92 -4.24 -10.30
C LEU A 40 3.71 -5.03 -11.35
N ASN A 41 5.03 -4.84 -11.43
CA ASN A 41 5.90 -5.62 -12.31
C ASN A 41 5.89 -7.11 -11.91
N ALA A 42 6.02 -7.41 -10.62
CA ALA A 42 5.93 -8.77 -10.11
C ALA A 42 4.55 -9.40 -10.41
N ALA A 43 3.46 -8.65 -10.26
CA ALA A 43 2.11 -9.11 -10.57
C ALA A 43 1.96 -9.45 -12.06
N LYS A 44 2.50 -8.60 -12.96
CA LYS A 44 2.50 -8.85 -14.41
C LYS A 44 3.24 -10.12 -14.78
N MET A 45 4.35 -10.45 -14.10
CA MET A 45 5.12 -11.68 -14.36
C MET A 45 4.35 -12.97 -14.06
N VAL A 46 3.37 -12.92 -13.16
CA VAL A 46 2.51 -14.07 -12.80
C VAL A 46 1.12 -14.01 -13.47
N GLY A 47 0.95 -13.14 -14.46
CA GLY A 47 -0.31 -13.00 -15.21
C GLY A 47 -1.39 -12.14 -14.53
N GLY A 48 -1.05 -11.42 -13.46
CA GLY A 48 -1.92 -10.44 -12.79
C GLY A 48 -1.61 -8.99 -13.16
N GLY A 49 -2.28 -8.03 -12.52
CA GLY A 49 -1.95 -6.60 -12.65
C GLY A 49 -2.28 -5.97 -14.01
N GLY A 50 -3.05 -6.64 -14.87
CA GLY A 50 -3.55 -6.05 -16.11
C GLY A 50 -4.51 -4.89 -15.84
N GLY A 51 -4.36 -3.80 -16.59
CA GLY A 51 -5.27 -2.64 -16.53
C GLY A 51 -5.00 -1.62 -15.42
N PHE A 52 -3.98 -1.84 -14.58
CA PHE A 52 -3.56 -0.85 -13.59
C PHE A 52 -2.38 0.00 -14.07
N GLU A 53 -2.50 1.31 -13.86
CA GLU A 53 -1.41 2.26 -14.03
C GLU A 53 -0.81 2.62 -12.67
N VAL A 54 0.52 2.71 -12.63
CA VAL A 54 1.28 3.02 -11.41
C VAL A 54 0.81 4.35 -10.81
N LYS A 55 0.60 5.34 -11.67
CA LYS A 55 0.15 6.68 -11.25
C LYS A 55 -1.18 6.62 -10.50
N ASP A 56 -2.11 5.80 -10.98
CA ASP A 56 -3.46 5.71 -10.38
C ASP A 56 -3.38 5.02 -9.03
N ILE A 57 -2.64 3.91 -8.92
CA ILE A 57 -2.42 3.24 -7.62
C ILE A 57 -1.73 4.18 -6.63
N VAL A 58 -0.72 4.95 -7.06
CA VAL A 58 -0.04 5.91 -6.20
C VAL A 58 -1.03 6.96 -5.69
N ASN A 59 -1.87 7.54 -6.55
CA ASN A 59 -2.88 8.52 -6.13
C ASN A 59 -3.85 7.93 -5.11
N GLU A 60 -4.40 6.75 -5.38
CA GLU A 60 -5.31 6.04 -4.47
C GLU A 60 -4.65 5.73 -3.11
N VAL A 61 -3.37 5.34 -3.09
CA VAL A 61 -2.63 5.11 -1.84
C VAL A 61 -2.55 6.37 -0.98
N PHE A 62 -2.26 7.53 -1.59
CA PHE A 62 -2.20 8.80 -0.86
C PHE A 62 -3.58 9.26 -0.38
N ASP A 63 -4.62 9.05 -1.19
CA ASP A 63 -5.99 9.38 -0.83
C ASP A 63 -6.52 8.48 0.30
N MET A 64 -6.24 7.18 0.22
CA MET A 64 -6.52 6.22 1.29
C MET A 64 -5.79 6.56 2.59
N ALA A 65 -4.53 7.02 2.51
CA ALA A 65 -3.75 7.43 3.67
C ALA A 65 -4.30 8.71 4.32
N ARG A 66 -5.16 9.46 3.61
CA ARG A 66 -5.56 10.83 3.98
C ARG A 66 -4.34 11.72 4.22
N ALA A 67 -3.32 11.53 3.40
CA ALA A 67 -2.06 12.24 3.50
C ALA A 67 -2.23 13.73 3.17
N ASP A 68 -1.29 14.55 3.66
CA ASP A 68 -1.19 15.95 3.27
C ASP A 68 -0.85 16.03 1.77
N GLN A 69 -1.83 16.43 0.96
CA GLN A 69 -1.72 16.51 -0.49
C GLN A 69 -0.70 17.56 -0.96
N THR A 70 -0.34 18.53 -0.11
CA THR A 70 0.70 19.53 -0.46
C THR A 70 2.10 18.95 -0.31
N LYS A 71 2.29 18.06 0.67
CA LYS A 71 3.61 17.47 0.97
C LYS A 71 3.84 16.15 0.26
N ARG A 72 2.76 15.42 -0.09
CA ARG A 72 2.83 14.10 -0.76
C ARG A 72 3.77 13.15 -0.01
N ILE A 73 3.58 13.08 1.32
CA ILE A 73 4.26 12.14 2.22
C ILE A 73 3.24 11.36 3.07
N ILE A 74 3.56 10.11 3.41
CA ILE A 74 2.77 9.26 4.30
C ILE A 74 3.59 8.98 5.56
N THR A 75 3.09 9.40 6.72
CA THR A 75 3.71 9.09 8.00
C THR A 75 3.08 7.84 8.63
N LEU A 76 3.75 7.28 9.63
CA LEU A 76 3.18 6.23 10.47
C LEU A 76 1.85 6.65 11.10
N ASN A 77 1.72 7.90 11.53
CA ASN A 77 0.49 8.41 12.13
C ASN A 77 -0.67 8.40 11.12
N ASP A 78 -0.41 8.70 9.86
CA ASP A 78 -1.42 8.70 8.80
C ASP A 78 -1.96 7.28 8.59
N LEU A 79 -1.06 6.29 8.49
CA LEU A 79 -1.43 4.87 8.37
C LEU A 79 -2.23 4.35 9.58
N LEU A 80 -1.91 4.81 10.78
CA LEU A 80 -2.63 4.39 11.99
C LEU A 80 -4.01 5.04 12.11
N LYS A 81 -4.22 6.23 11.55
CA LYS A 81 -5.46 7.00 11.68
C LYS A 81 -6.41 6.84 10.50
N CYS A 82 -5.93 6.49 9.32
CA CYS A 82 -6.75 6.41 8.11
C CYS A 82 -7.75 5.23 8.12
N GLY A 83 -7.63 4.30 9.05
CA GLY A 83 -8.52 3.13 9.19
C GLY A 83 -8.23 2.00 8.20
N VAL A 84 -7.48 2.27 7.13
CA VAL A 84 -7.11 1.31 6.08
C VAL A 84 -5.59 1.12 5.94
N GLY A 85 -4.80 1.50 6.96
CA GLY A 85 -3.34 1.44 6.92
C GLY A 85 -2.77 0.05 6.61
N GLY A 86 -3.39 -1.01 7.13
CA GLY A 86 -3.01 -2.39 6.80
C GLY A 86 -3.19 -2.72 5.31
N THR A 87 -4.24 -2.19 4.68
CA THR A 87 -4.48 -2.33 3.23
C THR A 87 -3.42 -1.58 2.43
N ILE A 88 -3.09 -0.34 2.82
CA ILE A 88 -2.02 0.44 2.18
C ILE A 88 -0.70 -0.31 2.24
N ILE A 89 -0.30 -0.78 3.43
CA ILE A 89 0.93 -1.56 3.59
C ILE A 89 0.92 -2.75 2.65
N ARG A 90 -0.20 -3.47 2.57
CA ARG A 90 -0.34 -4.65 1.72
C ARG A 90 -0.19 -4.34 0.23
N ILE A 91 -0.74 -3.23 -0.25
CA ILE A 91 -0.54 -2.77 -1.64
C ILE A 91 0.96 -2.55 -1.91
N LEU A 92 1.70 -2.02 -0.94
CA LEU A 92 3.12 -1.71 -1.09
C LEU A 92 4.05 -2.92 -0.97
N VAL A 93 3.62 -4.03 -0.35
CA VAL A 93 4.50 -5.20 -0.10
C VAL A 93 4.06 -6.51 -0.72
N ASP A 94 2.79 -6.67 -1.11
CA ASP A 94 2.20 -7.96 -1.44
C ASP A 94 1.80 -8.03 -2.93
N VAL A 95 2.51 -8.85 -3.69
CA VAL A 95 2.19 -9.20 -5.09
C VAL A 95 0.80 -9.84 -5.21
N HIS A 96 0.32 -10.49 -4.14
CA HIS A 96 -1.04 -11.06 -4.03
C HIS A 96 -2.06 -10.11 -3.38
N GLY A 97 -1.65 -8.91 -2.96
CA GLY A 97 -2.56 -7.87 -2.45
C GLY A 97 -3.58 -7.45 -3.51
N LEU A 98 -3.14 -7.40 -4.78
CA LEU A 98 -3.99 -7.09 -5.93
C LEU A 98 -5.03 -8.20 -6.22
N SER A 99 -4.63 -9.48 -6.16
CA SER A 99 -5.55 -10.61 -6.40
C SER A 99 -6.64 -10.76 -5.32
N GLN A 100 -6.39 -10.33 -4.09
CA GLN A 100 -7.39 -10.33 -3.01
C GLN A 100 -8.35 -9.15 -3.07
N TYR A 101 -7.93 -7.99 -3.59
CA TYR A 101 -8.82 -6.88 -3.91
C TYR A 101 -9.79 -7.24 -5.05
N ASP A 102 -9.28 -7.89 -6.10
CA ASP A 102 -10.09 -8.32 -7.25
C ASP A 102 -11.14 -9.39 -6.87
N GLN A 103 -10.78 -10.31 -5.96
CA GLN A 103 -11.73 -11.27 -5.39
C GLN A 103 -12.82 -10.60 -4.55
N PHE A 104 -12.50 -9.56 -3.77
CA PHE A 104 -13.48 -8.82 -2.98
C PHE A 104 -14.51 -8.09 -3.85
N LEU A 105 -14.08 -7.51 -4.97
CA LEU A 105 -15.00 -6.87 -5.93
C LEU A 105 -15.83 -7.88 -6.72
N SER A 106 -15.25 -9.03 -7.08
CA SER A 106 -15.91 -10.06 -7.90
C SER A 106 -16.89 -10.92 -7.11
N SER A 107 -16.78 -11.00 -5.79
CA SER A 107 -17.67 -11.81 -4.95
C SER A 107 -19.00 -11.15 -4.60
N GLY A 108 -19.23 -9.89 -5.01
CA GLY A 108 -20.47 -9.16 -4.75
C GLY A 108 -20.63 -8.82 -3.26
N GLY A 109 -20.45 -7.53 -2.93
CA GLY A 109 -20.94 -6.98 -1.67
C GLY A 109 -22.46 -6.94 -1.63
#